data_AF-A0A962RNQ0-F1
#
_entry.id   AF-A0A962RNQ0-F1
#
_cell.length_a   1.000
_cell.length_b   1.000
_cell.length_c   1.000
_cell.angle_alpha   90.00
_cell.angle_beta   90.00
_cell.angle_gamma   90.00
#
_symmetry.space_group_name_H-M   'P 1'
#
loop_
_entity.id
_entity.type
_entity.pdbx_description
1 polymer ?
#
loop_
_entity_poly.entity_id
_entity_poly.type
_entity_poly.pdbx_seq_one_letter_code
_entity_poly.pdbx_strand_id
1 'polypeptide(L)'
;NKRPVNAIAQASVTGHGTNVIQGLAVSLESTALLGEYPWPRFAMVENLQQTGLGMPGLTLLGSRVMRLPFIPHTALPHELVHGWWGNGVYVDASQGNWSEGLTSYLADHGLAELRGRGRLERRDALIAYRNHLHTTTAANEPSLSQFRQPHGRAARAVGYNKGMLFFHMLRMRLGTTRFVEALGEIARTHRYQHAGYAELRAVFEKHAGHSLEVFFDQWLRRGGAPRLRLHSPRRERSGSSWQVILEIEQTEIATAYSLDVPIAVRLSSGHGWDLRTLTLDAPRQRYVLSFDAEPQQLVVDPDFDIMRNPMPGEAPAVIGELLARLGAAGKARAVLPEAVEASVRARYQAFAAALGVPLADGVPREVGLDGVLILGRDNALLDEIAAVAAAQGLRVGAPGSARRLRLHDRTVPRDSALLAALRIEGGGVVGLVDLPAAGAAARVARLLPHHGRHGFVLFEPPDWRTVERGAWADTASPLEHVWPGQLRSEVPSGHTPMLAPGGRR
;
A
#
# COMPACT_ATOMS: atom_id res chain seq x y z
N ASN A 1 -0.26 -39.20 4.05
CA ASN A 1 -0.42 -39.31 2.59
C ASN A 1 -0.26 -37.96 1.89
N LYS A 2 0.95 -37.39 1.94
CA LYS A 2 1.27 -36.11 1.26
C LYS A 2 1.51 -36.44 -0.22
N ARG A 3 0.73 -35.86 -1.14
CA ARG A 3 1.04 -35.95 -2.57
C ARG A 3 2.23 -35.02 -2.85
N PRO A 4 3.31 -35.50 -3.51
CA PRO A 4 4.35 -34.61 -4.01
C PRO A 4 3.75 -33.75 -5.11
N VAL A 5 4.03 -32.46 -5.09
CA VAL A 5 3.75 -31.59 -6.24
C VAL A 5 4.62 -32.12 -7.38
N ASN A 6 4.02 -32.87 -8.32
CA ASN A 6 4.67 -33.27 -9.56
C ASN A 6 4.70 -32.07 -10.50
N ALA A 7 5.65 -31.16 -10.27
CA ALA A 7 5.94 -30.08 -11.19
C ALA A 7 6.66 -30.65 -12.42
N ILE A 8 5.90 -31.03 -13.44
CA ILE A 8 6.46 -31.36 -14.76
C ILE A 8 6.54 -30.05 -15.54
N ALA A 9 7.68 -29.37 -15.45
CA ALA A 9 8.03 -28.34 -16.42
C ALA A 9 8.62 -29.04 -17.64
N GLN A 10 7.81 -29.28 -18.69
CA GLN A 10 8.41 -29.45 -20.01
C GLN A 10 9.13 -28.14 -20.33
N ALA A 11 10.43 -28.25 -20.63
CA ALA A 11 11.36 -27.13 -20.73
C ALA A 11 10.69 -25.92 -21.37
N SER A 12 10.67 -24.79 -20.65
CA SER A 12 10.28 -23.51 -21.25
C SER A 12 11.06 -23.38 -22.54
N VAL A 13 10.35 -23.23 -23.66
CA VAL A 13 10.94 -23.07 -24.99
C VAL A 13 11.86 -21.85 -25.05
N THR A 14 11.78 -20.98 -24.03
CA THR A 14 12.56 -19.75 -23.91
C THR A 14 13.70 -19.80 -22.89
N GLY A 15 13.94 -20.94 -22.20
CA GLY A 15 15.09 -21.12 -21.30
C GLY A 15 14.91 -20.64 -19.84
N HIS A 16 13.69 -20.38 -19.39
CA HIS A 16 13.42 -19.76 -18.07
C HIS A 16 12.79 -20.71 -17.03
N GLY A 17 12.91 -22.03 -17.21
CA GLY A 17 12.27 -23.02 -16.33
C GLY A 17 12.63 -22.92 -14.84
N THR A 18 13.82 -22.41 -14.50
CA THR A 18 14.26 -22.24 -13.10
C THR A 18 13.45 -21.19 -12.35
N ASN A 19 13.14 -20.04 -12.97
CA ASN A 19 12.33 -18.99 -12.35
C ASN A 19 10.89 -19.46 -12.09
N VAL A 20 10.38 -20.32 -12.98
CA VAL A 20 9.06 -20.96 -12.85
C VAL A 20 9.04 -21.88 -11.63
N ILE A 21 10.02 -22.78 -11.51
CA ILE A 21 10.09 -23.74 -10.40
C ILE A 21 10.28 -23.02 -9.07
N GLN A 22 11.14 -22.01 -9.01
CA GLN A 22 11.35 -21.19 -7.80
C GLN A 22 10.09 -20.41 -7.43
N GLY A 23 9.43 -19.80 -8.41
CA GLY A 23 8.14 -19.13 -8.20
C GLY A 23 7.11 -20.08 -7.63
N LEU A 24 6.98 -21.28 -8.21
CA LEU A 24 6.01 -22.29 -7.76
C LEU A 24 6.31 -22.77 -6.34
N ALA A 25 7.57 -22.98 -5.98
CA ALA A 25 7.98 -23.35 -4.63
C ALA A 25 7.59 -22.28 -3.60
N VAL A 26 7.84 -21.01 -3.92
CA VAL A 26 7.42 -19.87 -3.08
C VAL A 26 5.89 -19.76 -3.02
N SER A 27 5.18 -19.97 -4.13
CA SER A 27 3.72 -19.97 -4.17
C SER A 27 3.09 -21.06 -3.31
N LEU A 28 3.75 -22.20 -3.12
CA LEU A 28 3.22 -23.25 -2.25
C LEU A 28 3.14 -22.80 -0.78
N GLU A 29 3.98 -21.85 -0.34
CA GLU A 29 3.92 -21.30 1.01
C GLU A 29 2.58 -20.58 1.26
N SER A 30 2.04 -19.83 0.28
CA SER A 30 0.74 -19.15 0.42
C SER A 30 -0.46 -20.10 0.44
N THR A 31 -0.24 -21.36 0.07
CA THR A 31 -1.28 -22.41 0.08
C THR A 31 -1.22 -23.31 1.31
N ALA A 32 -0.17 -23.17 2.12
CA ALA A 32 0.15 -24.09 3.22
C ALA A 32 -0.97 -24.20 4.26
N LEU A 33 -1.89 -23.25 4.33
CA LEU A 33 -2.99 -23.20 5.30
C LEU A 33 -4.35 -23.67 4.74
N LEU A 34 -4.46 -23.88 3.42
CA LEU A 34 -5.75 -24.05 2.74
C LEU A 34 -6.20 -25.51 2.59
N GLY A 35 -5.41 -26.45 3.13
CA GLY A 35 -5.70 -27.89 3.05
C GLY A 35 -5.34 -28.51 1.70
N GLU A 36 -6.03 -29.58 1.31
CA GLU A 36 -5.75 -30.29 0.06
C GLU A 36 -6.16 -29.44 -1.16
N TYR A 37 -5.27 -29.36 -2.15
CA TYR A 37 -5.56 -28.65 -3.40
C TYR A 37 -6.82 -29.22 -4.07
N PRO A 38 -7.76 -28.37 -4.54
CA PRO A 38 -9.02 -28.85 -5.13
C PRO A 38 -8.84 -29.73 -6.36
N TRP A 39 -7.78 -29.52 -7.12
CA TRP A 39 -7.61 -30.12 -8.42
C TRP A 39 -6.60 -31.28 -8.40
N PRO A 40 -6.78 -32.32 -9.25
CA PRO A 40 -5.85 -33.45 -9.31
C PRO A 40 -4.41 -33.06 -9.69
N ARG A 41 -4.24 -31.94 -10.40
CA ARG A 41 -2.97 -31.41 -10.87
C ARG A 41 -3.01 -29.88 -10.96
N PHE A 42 -1.83 -29.27 -10.89
CA PHE A 42 -1.61 -27.87 -11.26
C PHE A 42 -0.61 -27.83 -12.41
N ALA A 43 -0.93 -27.10 -13.48
CA ALA A 43 -0.06 -26.85 -14.61
C ALA A 43 0.18 -25.35 -14.78
N MET A 44 1.37 -24.97 -15.19
CA MET A 44 1.66 -23.60 -15.62
C MET A 44 2.08 -23.63 -17.08
N VAL A 45 1.41 -22.84 -17.90
CA VAL A 45 1.61 -22.86 -19.35
C VAL A 45 1.98 -21.46 -19.84
N GLU A 46 3.12 -21.39 -20.54
CA GLU A 46 3.60 -20.18 -21.19
C GLU A 46 2.72 -19.86 -22.42
N ASN A 47 2.24 -18.63 -22.56
CA ASN A 47 1.51 -18.18 -23.75
C ASN A 47 2.14 -16.94 -24.40
N LEU A 48 1.73 -16.65 -25.63
CA LEU A 48 2.25 -15.54 -26.44
C LEU A 48 1.59 -14.19 -26.08
N GLN A 49 0.31 -14.22 -25.70
CA GLN A 49 -0.38 -13.04 -25.18
C GLN A 49 0.18 -12.69 -23.79
N GLN A 50 0.59 -11.46 -23.52
CA GLN A 50 1.28 -11.11 -22.26
C GLN A 50 0.30 -10.99 -21.06
N THR A 51 -0.48 -12.04 -20.82
CA THR A 51 -1.54 -12.11 -19.81
C THR A 51 -1.17 -13.09 -18.69
N GLY A 52 -1.77 -12.91 -17.52
CA GLY A 52 -1.82 -13.90 -16.44
C GLY A 52 -3.28 -14.30 -16.25
N LEU A 53 -3.57 -15.60 -16.21
CA LEU A 53 -4.92 -16.11 -15.99
C LEU A 53 -4.89 -17.42 -15.20
N GLY A 54 -5.42 -17.42 -13.98
CA GLY A 54 -5.68 -18.62 -13.20
C GLY A 54 -6.98 -19.31 -13.60
N MET A 55 -6.87 -20.58 -13.99
CA MET A 55 -7.99 -21.48 -14.29
C MET A 55 -7.94 -22.71 -13.37
N PRO A 56 -9.04 -23.48 -13.25
CA PRO A 56 -9.04 -24.76 -12.56
C PRO A 56 -7.86 -25.67 -12.94
N GLY A 57 -6.92 -25.85 -12.01
CA GLY A 57 -5.71 -26.68 -12.19
C GLY A 57 -4.71 -26.20 -13.25
N LEU A 58 -4.82 -24.97 -13.75
CA LEU A 58 -3.98 -24.43 -14.82
C LEU A 58 -3.80 -22.92 -14.70
N THR A 59 -2.57 -22.40 -14.77
CA THR A 59 -2.30 -20.96 -14.92
C THR A 59 -1.62 -20.68 -16.26
N LEU A 60 -2.19 -19.76 -17.05
CA LEU A 60 -1.56 -19.24 -18.26
C LEU A 60 -0.75 -17.98 -17.94
N LEU A 61 0.50 -17.92 -18.40
CA LEU A 61 1.37 -16.77 -18.18
C LEU A 61 2.16 -16.39 -19.44
N GLY A 62 2.14 -15.10 -19.77
CA GLY A 62 2.88 -14.53 -20.88
C GLY A 62 4.39 -14.75 -20.80
N SER A 63 5.01 -15.09 -21.94
CA SER A 63 6.45 -15.35 -22.04
C SER A 63 7.39 -14.22 -21.56
N ARG A 64 6.96 -12.95 -21.67
CA ARG A 64 7.69 -11.79 -21.13
C ARG A 64 7.26 -11.47 -19.71
N VAL A 65 6.01 -11.75 -19.36
CA VAL A 65 5.49 -11.63 -17.99
C VAL A 65 6.27 -12.54 -17.05
N MET A 66 6.49 -13.81 -17.40
CA MET A 66 7.30 -14.74 -16.60
C MET A 66 8.74 -14.27 -16.32
N ARG A 67 9.27 -13.34 -17.12
CA ARG A 67 10.62 -12.77 -16.96
C ARG A 67 10.66 -11.57 -16.02
N LEU A 68 9.50 -11.02 -15.65
CA LEU A 68 9.43 -9.89 -14.75
C LEU A 68 9.78 -10.36 -13.33
N PRO A 69 10.76 -9.74 -12.65
CA PRO A 69 11.32 -10.24 -11.39
C PRO A 69 10.30 -10.29 -10.23
N PHE A 70 9.14 -9.65 -10.37
CA PHE A 70 8.08 -9.70 -9.36
C PHE A 70 7.07 -10.85 -9.58
N ILE A 71 6.93 -11.38 -10.80
CA ILE A 71 5.89 -12.36 -11.14
C ILE A 71 6.01 -13.67 -10.34
N PRO A 72 7.21 -14.24 -10.11
CA PRO A 72 7.38 -15.41 -9.23
C PRO A 72 6.95 -15.18 -7.78
N HIS A 73 6.88 -13.92 -7.35
CA HIS A 73 6.74 -13.55 -5.94
C HIS A 73 5.43 -12.85 -5.58
N THR A 74 4.63 -12.44 -6.58
CA THR A 74 3.32 -11.79 -6.38
C THR A 74 2.24 -12.47 -7.24
N ALA A 75 2.34 -12.36 -8.57
CA ALA A 75 1.29 -12.83 -9.47
C ALA A 75 1.09 -14.36 -9.44
N LEU A 76 2.16 -15.16 -9.47
CA LEU A 76 2.02 -16.62 -9.47
C LEU A 76 1.40 -17.16 -8.15
N PRO A 77 1.84 -16.72 -6.95
CA PRO A 77 1.14 -17.04 -5.71
C PRO A 77 -0.35 -16.67 -5.71
N HIS A 78 -0.71 -15.48 -6.22
CA HIS A 78 -2.09 -15.02 -6.33
C HIS A 78 -2.93 -15.97 -7.19
N GLU A 79 -2.47 -16.27 -8.41
CA GLU A 79 -3.18 -17.20 -9.31
C GLU A 79 -3.27 -18.63 -8.75
N LEU A 80 -2.27 -19.08 -7.98
CA LEU A 80 -2.30 -20.40 -7.36
C LEU A 80 -3.35 -20.48 -6.25
N VAL A 81 -3.43 -19.45 -5.41
CA VAL A 81 -4.43 -19.36 -4.32
C VAL A 81 -5.86 -19.30 -4.88
N HIS A 82 -6.06 -18.71 -6.06
CA HIS A 82 -7.33 -18.78 -6.78
C HIS A 82 -7.81 -20.21 -7.09
N GLY A 83 -6.89 -21.19 -7.10
CA GLY A 83 -7.25 -22.61 -7.20
C GLY A 83 -8.23 -23.07 -6.11
N TRP A 84 -8.20 -22.46 -4.91
CA TRP A 84 -9.20 -22.63 -3.86
C TRP A 84 -10.32 -21.59 -3.98
N TRP A 85 -9.99 -20.32 -4.19
CA TRP A 85 -10.94 -19.21 -4.07
C TRP A 85 -11.28 -18.62 -5.44
N GLY A 86 -12.55 -18.67 -5.84
CA GLY A 86 -12.99 -18.27 -7.18
C GLY A 86 -13.05 -19.44 -8.16
N ASN A 87 -12.06 -20.36 -8.12
CA ASN A 87 -12.12 -21.59 -8.92
C ASN A 87 -12.60 -22.81 -8.11
N GLY A 88 -12.19 -22.95 -6.84
CA GLY A 88 -12.59 -24.09 -6.00
C GLY A 88 -13.92 -23.88 -5.27
N VAL A 89 -14.08 -22.71 -4.66
CA VAL A 89 -15.35 -22.18 -4.15
C VAL A 89 -15.74 -21.05 -5.10
N TYR A 90 -16.86 -21.20 -5.79
CA TYR A 90 -17.31 -20.23 -6.77
C TYR A 90 -17.86 -18.98 -6.08
N VAL A 91 -17.66 -17.83 -6.70
CA VAL A 91 -18.17 -16.56 -6.17
C VAL A 91 -19.65 -16.42 -6.53
N ASP A 92 -20.50 -16.19 -5.53
CA ASP A 92 -21.81 -15.58 -5.77
C ASP A 92 -21.64 -14.07 -5.99
N ALA A 93 -21.58 -13.68 -7.26
CA ALA A 93 -21.36 -12.31 -7.64
C ALA A 93 -22.50 -11.36 -7.20
N SER A 94 -23.70 -11.87 -6.84
CA SER A 94 -24.81 -11.02 -6.40
C SER A 94 -24.47 -10.26 -5.11
N GLN A 95 -23.60 -10.81 -4.27
CA GLN A 95 -23.15 -10.21 -3.01
C GLN A 95 -21.77 -9.54 -3.11
N GLY A 96 -21.12 -9.61 -4.28
CA GLY A 96 -19.79 -9.06 -4.51
C GLY A 96 -18.68 -10.10 -4.56
N ASN A 97 -17.61 -9.79 -5.29
CA ASN A 97 -16.48 -10.70 -5.48
C ASN A 97 -15.49 -10.61 -4.32
N TRP A 98 -15.68 -11.50 -3.34
CA TRP A 98 -14.79 -11.63 -2.18
C TRP A 98 -13.45 -12.29 -2.50
N SER A 99 -13.36 -13.05 -3.60
CA SER A 99 -12.20 -13.90 -3.89
C SER A 99 -10.92 -13.11 -4.16
N GLU A 100 -11.01 -11.95 -4.83
CA GLU A 100 -9.85 -11.10 -5.10
C GLU A 100 -9.23 -10.55 -3.81
N GLY A 101 -10.06 -10.06 -2.88
CA GLY A 101 -9.61 -9.55 -1.59
C GLY A 101 -8.99 -10.64 -0.72
N LEU A 102 -9.60 -11.83 -0.68
CA LEU A 102 -9.07 -12.96 0.09
C LEU A 102 -7.76 -13.47 -0.52
N THR A 103 -7.68 -13.56 -1.85
CA THR A 103 -6.48 -14.01 -2.55
C THR A 103 -5.33 -13.03 -2.35
N SER A 104 -5.60 -11.72 -2.47
CA SER A 104 -4.62 -10.66 -2.15
C SER A 104 -4.13 -10.78 -0.69
N TYR A 105 -5.03 -11.09 0.24
CA TYR A 105 -4.67 -11.25 1.65
C TYR A 105 -3.78 -12.46 1.93
N LEU A 106 -4.10 -13.61 1.32
CA LEU A 106 -3.38 -14.86 1.56
C LEU A 106 -2.05 -14.92 0.79
N ALA A 107 -2.02 -14.40 -0.43
CA ALA A 107 -0.87 -14.49 -1.32
C ALA A 107 0.05 -13.28 -1.17
N ASP A 108 -0.43 -12.08 -1.51
CA ASP A 108 0.40 -10.87 -1.54
C ASP A 108 0.78 -10.44 -0.12
N HIS A 109 -0.21 -10.19 0.73
CA HIS A 109 0.04 -9.82 2.13
C HIS A 109 0.63 -10.99 2.93
N GLY A 110 0.11 -12.20 2.80
CA GLY A 110 0.59 -13.36 3.55
C GLY A 110 2.09 -13.64 3.33
N LEU A 111 2.57 -13.57 2.08
CA LEU A 111 4.00 -13.72 1.77
C LEU A 111 4.82 -12.50 2.19
N ALA A 112 4.27 -11.28 2.09
CA ALA A 112 4.94 -10.09 2.60
C ALA A 112 5.12 -10.18 4.13
N GLU A 113 4.09 -10.60 4.87
CA GLU A 113 4.09 -10.81 6.31
C GLU A 113 5.12 -11.87 6.72
N LEU A 114 5.18 -13.01 6.02
CA LEU A 114 6.19 -14.06 6.25
C LEU A 114 7.62 -13.53 6.10
N ARG A 115 7.83 -12.54 5.22
CA ARG A 115 9.13 -11.88 4.97
C ARG A 115 9.37 -10.66 5.87
N GLY A 116 8.56 -10.44 6.90
CA GLY A 116 8.68 -9.29 7.80
C GLY A 116 8.24 -7.95 7.19
N ARG A 117 7.50 -7.96 6.08
CA ARG A 117 7.01 -6.76 5.38
C ARG A 117 5.49 -6.56 5.46
N GLY A 118 4.79 -7.28 6.33
CA GLY A 118 3.32 -7.21 6.46
C GLY A 118 2.82 -5.78 6.73
N ARG A 119 3.44 -5.08 7.69
CA ARG A 119 3.17 -3.66 7.99
C ARG A 119 3.27 -2.76 6.76
N LEU A 120 4.34 -2.91 5.98
CA LEU A 120 4.57 -2.11 4.78
C LEU A 120 3.53 -2.41 3.71
N GLU A 121 3.17 -3.68 3.52
CA GLU A 121 2.15 -4.08 2.55
C GLU A 121 0.78 -3.50 2.91
N ARG A 122 0.40 -3.51 4.19
CA ARG A 122 -0.85 -2.88 4.65
C ARG A 122 -0.85 -1.37 4.45
N ARG A 123 0.24 -0.69 4.82
CA ARG A 123 0.41 0.76 4.56
C ARG A 123 0.27 1.06 3.06
N ASP A 124 0.97 0.31 2.22
CA ASP A 124 1.00 0.54 0.78
C ASP A 124 -0.40 0.27 0.17
N ALA A 125 -1.16 -0.70 0.68
CA ALA A 125 -2.55 -0.93 0.31
C ALA A 125 -3.46 0.25 0.70
N LEU A 126 -3.30 0.85 1.89
CA LEU A 126 -4.04 2.05 2.30
C LEU A 126 -3.73 3.26 1.41
N ILE A 127 -2.45 3.47 1.10
CA ILE A 127 -2.00 4.53 0.20
C ILE A 127 -2.58 4.31 -1.20
N ALA A 128 -2.48 3.08 -1.72
CA ALA A 128 -3.02 2.74 -3.03
C ALA A 128 -4.55 2.90 -3.07
N TYR A 129 -5.27 2.50 -2.02
CA TYR A 129 -6.71 2.74 -1.92
C TYR A 129 -7.04 4.23 -2.08
N ARG A 130 -6.43 5.07 -1.24
CA ARG A 130 -6.70 6.51 -1.25
C ARG A 130 -6.30 7.17 -2.56
N ASN A 131 -5.13 6.84 -3.11
CA ASN A 131 -4.65 7.45 -4.35
C ASN A 131 -5.57 7.18 -5.54
N HIS A 132 -6.23 6.03 -5.59
CA HIS A 132 -7.14 5.70 -6.68
C HIS A 132 -8.56 6.24 -6.50
N LEU A 133 -8.90 6.73 -5.30
CA LEU A 133 -10.23 7.24 -4.93
C LEU A 133 -10.19 8.70 -4.47
N HIS A 134 -9.05 9.39 -4.56
CA HIS A 134 -8.86 10.76 -4.03
C HIS A 134 -9.80 11.83 -4.63
N THR A 135 -10.40 11.57 -5.78
CA THR A 135 -11.41 12.45 -6.42
C THR A 135 -12.85 12.00 -6.17
N THR A 136 -13.06 10.89 -5.47
CA THR A 136 -14.36 10.28 -5.22
C THR A 136 -14.76 10.58 -3.78
N THR A 137 -15.97 11.06 -3.57
CA THR A 137 -16.51 11.23 -2.21
C THR A 137 -16.87 9.87 -1.64
N ALA A 138 -16.79 9.70 -0.31
CA ALA A 138 -17.15 8.43 0.35
C ALA A 138 -18.55 7.90 -0.04
N ALA A 139 -19.51 8.79 -0.32
CA ALA A 139 -20.85 8.44 -0.76
C ALA A 139 -20.91 7.84 -2.19
N ASN A 140 -19.95 8.20 -3.05
CA ASN A 140 -19.87 7.76 -4.44
C ASN A 140 -18.80 6.67 -4.66
N GLU A 141 -18.04 6.32 -3.62
CA GLU A 141 -17.08 5.22 -3.68
C GLU A 141 -17.80 3.87 -3.73
N PRO A 142 -17.45 2.97 -4.67
CA PRO A 142 -18.03 1.62 -4.71
C PRO A 142 -17.76 0.85 -3.40
N SER A 143 -18.76 0.12 -2.93
CA SER A 143 -18.60 -0.77 -1.77
C SER A 143 -18.05 -2.15 -2.17
N LEU A 144 -17.57 -2.94 -1.20
CA LEU A 144 -17.15 -4.32 -1.46
C LEU A 144 -18.31 -5.19 -1.97
N SER A 145 -19.53 -4.96 -1.48
CA SER A 145 -20.72 -5.68 -1.96
C SER A 145 -21.14 -5.32 -3.38
N GLN A 146 -20.63 -4.21 -3.93
CA GLN A 146 -20.84 -3.76 -5.32
C GLN A 146 -19.68 -4.16 -6.24
N PHE A 147 -18.54 -4.56 -5.70
CA PHE A 147 -17.40 -5.02 -6.50
C PHE A 147 -17.74 -6.32 -7.22
N ARG A 148 -17.69 -6.33 -8.56
CA ARG A 148 -17.97 -7.52 -9.39
C ARG A 148 -16.72 -8.00 -10.12
N GLN A 149 -16.05 -7.05 -10.79
CA GLN A 149 -14.93 -7.30 -11.68
C GLN A 149 -13.90 -6.18 -11.53
N PRO A 150 -12.61 -6.44 -11.77
CA PRO A 150 -11.51 -5.50 -11.58
C PRO A 150 -11.37 -4.48 -12.73
N HIS A 151 -12.47 -3.83 -13.15
CA HIS A 151 -12.43 -2.86 -14.24
C HIS A 151 -12.05 -1.46 -13.75
N GLY A 152 -10.94 -0.93 -14.27
CA GLY A 152 -10.43 0.39 -13.89
C GLY A 152 -9.62 0.38 -12.59
N ARG A 153 -9.10 1.55 -12.20
CA ARG A 153 -8.24 1.66 -11.01
C ARG A 153 -9.04 1.72 -9.70
N ALA A 154 -10.18 2.42 -9.70
CA ALA A 154 -11.05 2.55 -8.53
C ALA A 154 -11.63 1.20 -8.07
N ALA A 155 -12.16 0.39 -8.99
CA ALA A 155 -12.69 -0.94 -8.65
C ALA A 155 -11.62 -1.85 -8.07
N ARG A 156 -10.39 -1.81 -8.60
CA ARG A 156 -9.26 -2.57 -8.06
C ARG A 156 -8.86 -2.12 -6.67
N ALA A 157 -8.85 -0.81 -6.40
CA ALA A 157 -8.59 -0.30 -5.06
C ALA A 157 -9.60 -0.86 -4.03
N VAL A 158 -10.87 -0.95 -4.39
CA VAL A 158 -11.90 -1.53 -3.52
C VAL A 158 -11.71 -3.05 -3.39
N GLY A 159 -11.69 -3.79 -4.49
CA GLY A 159 -11.66 -5.26 -4.47
C GLY A 159 -10.39 -5.86 -3.88
N TYR A 160 -9.22 -5.28 -4.17
CA TYR A 160 -7.92 -5.80 -3.74
C TYR A 160 -7.51 -5.15 -2.42
N ASN A 161 -7.39 -3.82 -2.34
CA ASN A 161 -6.81 -3.17 -1.16
C ASN A 161 -7.78 -3.16 0.03
N LYS A 162 -9.01 -2.67 -0.17
CA LYS A 162 -10.03 -2.68 0.90
C LYS A 162 -10.48 -4.11 1.22
N GLY A 163 -10.57 -4.98 0.20
CA GLY A 163 -10.86 -6.41 0.39
C GLY A 163 -9.77 -7.13 1.20
N MET A 164 -8.49 -6.88 0.91
CA MET A 164 -7.36 -7.43 1.67
C MET A 164 -7.43 -7.00 3.14
N LEU A 165 -7.64 -5.70 3.41
CA LEU A 165 -7.74 -5.22 4.79
C LEU A 165 -9.01 -5.64 5.50
N PHE A 166 -10.12 -5.89 4.78
CA PHE A 166 -11.30 -6.52 5.36
C PHE A 166 -10.97 -7.89 5.97
N PHE A 167 -10.28 -8.76 5.21
CA PHE A 167 -9.86 -10.06 5.74
C PHE A 167 -8.77 -9.94 6.81
N HIS A 168 -7.88 -8.95 6.70
CA HIS A 168 -6.89 -8.66 7.75
C HIS A 168 -7.56 -8.31 9.09
N MET A 169 -8.45 -7.31 9.10
CA MET A 169 -9.18 -6.90 10.30
C MET A 169 -10.02 -8.05 10.86
N LEU A 170 -10.61 -8.88 9.99
CA LEU A 170 -11.35 -10.06 10.41
C LEU A 170 -10.44 -11.06 11.14
N ARG A 171 -9.24 -11.36 10.62
CA ARG A 171 -8.25 -12.18 11.32
C ARG A 171 -7.82 -11.55 12.64
N MET A 172 -7.61 -10.24 12.69
CA MET A 172 -7.22 -9.57 13.95
C MET A 172 -8.30 -9.73 15.03
N ARG A 173 -9.57 -9.66 14.64
CA ARG A 173 -10.71 -9.85 15.55
C ARG A 173 -10.88 -11.31 16.01
N LEU A 174 -10.66 -12.29 15.13
CA LEU A 174 -10.85 -13.71 15.45
C LEU A 174 -9.61 -14.35 16.10
N GLY A 175 -8.43 -13.80 15.85
CA GLY A 175 -7.16 -14.47 16.02
C GLY A 175 -6.84 -15.42 14.85
N THR A 176 -5.53 -15.61 14.60
CA THR A 176 -5.03 -16.36 13.44
C THR A 176 -5.55 -17.80 13.37
N THR A 177 -5.58 -18.53 14.49
CA THR A 177 -6.00 -19.95 14.50
C THR A 177 -7.43 -20.12 14.00
N ARG A 178 -8.39 -19.43 14.63
CA ARG A 178 -9.81 -19.50 14.27
C ARG A 178 -10.08 -19.02 12.85
N PHE A 179 -9.36 -17.98 12.42
CA PHE A 179 -9.44 -17.49 11.04
C PHE A 179 -9.04 -18.57 10.02
N VAL A 180 -7.92 -19.26 10.26
CA VAL A 180 -7.44 -20.34 9.37
C VAL A 180 -8.38 -21.55 9.40
N GLU A 181 -8.89 -21.93 10.58
CA GLU A 181 -9.87 -23.01 10.72
C GLU A 181 -11.17 -22.71 9.95
N ALA A 182 -11.66 -21.47 10.04
CA ALA A 182 -12.82 -21.01 9.28
C ALA A 182 -12.59 -21.11 7.76
N LEU A 183 -11.41 -20.68 7.27
CA LEU A 183 -11.05 -20.84 5.86
C LEU A 183 -11.04 -22.31 5.44
N GLY A 184 -10.46 -23.20 6.25
CA GLY A 184 -10.46 -24.63 6.00
C GLY A 184 -11.88 -25.22 5.94
N GLU A 185 -12.78 -24.75 6.80
CA GLU A 185 -14.20 -25.14 6.75
C GLU A 185 -14.90 -24.62 5.49
N ILE A 186 -14.70 -23.35 5.10
CA ILE A 186 -15.30 -22.80 3.86
C ILE A 186 -14.84 -23.62 2.64
N ALA A 187 -13.53 -23.86 2.52
CA ALA A 187 -12.95 -24.58 1.40
C ALA A 187 -13.50 -26.03 1.27
N ARG A 188 -13.84 -26.66 2.38
CA ARG A 188 -14.38 -28.03 2.42
C ARG A 188 -15.89 -28.06 2.21
N THR A 189 -16.64 -27.18 2.88
CA THR A 189 -18.11 -27.17 2.89
C THR A 189 -18.69 -26.61 1.60
N HIS A 190 -18.06 -25.59 1.02
CA HIS A 190 -18.52 -24.93 -0.20
C HIS A 190 -17.73 -25.32 -1.46
N ARG A 191 -16.99 -26.43 -1.40
CA ARG A 191 -16.22 -26.91 -2.56
C ARG A 191 -17.16 -27.15 -3.74
N TYR A 192 -16.85 -26.53 -4.88
CA TYR A 192 -17.63 -26.55 -6.12
C TYR A 192 -19.05 -26.01 -6.00
N GLN A 193 -19.28 -25.14 -5.01
CA GLN A 193 -20.55 -24.43 -4.83
C GLN A 193 -20.31 -22.93 -4.89
N HIS A 194 -21.37 -22.17 -5.18
CA HIS A 194 -21.35 -20.72 -5.06
C HIS A 194 -21.48 -20.31 -3.59
N ALA A 195 -20.62 -19.39 -3.15
CA ALA A 195 -20.70 -18.76 -1.84
C ALA A 195 -20.58 -17.24 -2.01
N GLY A 196 -21.42 -16.48 -1.29
CA GLY A 196 -21.33 -15.04 -1.14
C GLY A 196 -20.76 -14.66 0.22
N TYR A 197 -20.80 -13.37 0.54
CA TYR A 197 -20.35 -12.89 1.86
C TYR A 197 -21.24 -13.42 3.00
N ALA A 198 -22.51 -13.73 2.76
CA ALA A 198 -23.40 -14.32 3.76
C ALA A 198 -22.93 -15.70 4.22
N GLU A 199 -22.56 -16.58 3.29
CA GLU A 199 -22.03 -17.92 3.59
C GLU A 199 -20.69 -17.82 4.32
N LEU A 200 -19.80 -16.93 3.85
CA LEU A 200 -18.53 -16.65 4.53
C LEU A 200 -18.78 -16.17 5.96
N ARG A 201 -19.68 -15.19 6.15
CA ARG A 201 -20.02 -14.66 7.47
C ARG A 201 -20.50 -15.76 8.41
N ALA A 202 -21.41 -16.62 7.97
CA ALA A 202 -21.96 -17.69 8.79
C ALA A 202 -20.86 -18.63 9.32
N VAL A 203 -19.88 -18.98 8.47
CA VAL A 203 -18.74 -19.80 8.91
C VAL A 203 -17.84 -19.02 9.86
N PHE A 204 -17.50 -17.76 9.58
CA PHE A 204 -16.67 -16.97 10.49
C PHE A 204 -17.35 -16.71 11.84
N GLU A 205 -18.67 -16.47 11.88
CA GLU A 205 -19.45 -16.29 13.12
C GLU A 205 -19.46 -17.57 13.97
N LYS A 206 -19.59 -18.73 13.33
CA LYS A 206 -19.48 -20.03 14.00
C LYS A 206 -18.13 -20.19 14.71
N HIS A 207 -17.02 -19.80 14.06
CA HIS A 207 -15.68 -19.85 14.66
C HIS A 207 -15.42 -18.72 15.66
N ALA A 208 -16.04 -17.56 15.49
CA ALA A 208 -15.95 -16.44 16.44
C ALA A 208 -16.70 -16.73 17.74
N GLY A 209 -17.82 -17.45 17.68
CA GLY A 209 -18.72 -17.69 18.81
C GLY A 209 -19.63 -16.50 19.15
N HIS A 210 -19.65 -15.47 18.30
CA HIS A 210 -20.49 -14.29 18.42
C HIS A 210 -20.83 -13.73 17.03
N SER A 211 -21.81 -12.83 16.97
CA SER A 211 -22.18 -12.17 15.71
C SER A 211 -21.05 -11.29 15.19
N LEU A 212 -20.88 -11.30 13.86
CA LEU A 212 -19.97 -10.45 13.10
C LEU A 212 -20.77 -9.52 12.16
N GLU A 213 -22.10 -9.47 12.31
CA GLU A 213 -23.00 -8.72 11.45
C GLU A 213 -22.60 -7.25 11.31
N VAL A 214 -22.33 -6.55 12.41
CA VAL A 214 -21.91 -5.14 12.40
C VAL A 214 -20.63 -4.94 11.57
N PHE A 215 -19.67 -5.87 11.71
CA PHE A 215 -18.41 -5.82 10.97
C PHE A 215 -18.62 -6.03 9.47
N PHE A 216 -19.35 -7.09 9.10
CA PHE A 216 -19.63 -7.40 7.70
C PHE A 216 -20.45 -6.27 7.07
N ASP A 217 -21.52 -5.83 7.71
CA ASP A 217 -22.42 -4.83 7.15
C ASP A 217 -21.71 -3.49 6.92
N GLN A 218 -20.94 -2.99 7.88
CA GLN A 218 -20.28 -1.70 7.73
C GLN A 218 -19.23 -1.73 6.62
N TRP A 219 -18.43 -2.79 6.52
CA TRP A 219 -17.33 -2.85 5.55
C TRP A 219 -17.78 -3.27 4.15
N LEU A 220 -18.85 -4.06 4.07
CA LEU A 220 -19.37 -4.52 2.79
C LEU A 220 -20.27 -3.49 2.11
N ARG A 221 -21.10 -2.76 2.87
CA ARG A 221 -22.11 -1.87 2.29
C ARG A 221 -21.67 -0.41 2.19
N ARG A 222 -20.73 0.06 3.02
CA ARG A 222 -20.31 1.47 3.01
C ARG A 222 -19.13 1.70 2.07
N GLY A 223 -19.24 2.73 1.23
CA GLY A 223 -18.10 3.35 0.54
C GLY A 223 -17.23 4.16 1.52
N GLY A 224 -16.03 4.55 1.09
CA GLY A 224 -15.11 5.30 1.96
C GLY A 224 -14.38 4.45 2.99
N ALA A 225 -13.50 5.14 3.71
CA ALA A 225 -12.83 4.67 4.91
C ALA A 225 -12.66 5.86 5.87
N PRO A 226 -12.75 5.68 7.19
CA PRO A 226 -12.57 6.76 8.15
C PRO A 226 -11.14 7.28 8.10
N ARG A 227 -10.93 8.56 8.42
CA ARG A 227 -9.63 9.08 8.83
C ARG A 227 -9.60 9.22 10.35
N LEU A 228 -8.59 8.64 10.98
CA LEU A 228 -8.38 8.80 12.42
C LEU A 228 -7.62 10.09 12.73
N ARG A 229 -8.03 10.78 13.78
CA ARG A 229 -7.33 11.92 14.36
C ARG A 229 -7.10 11.69 15.84
N LEU A 230 -5.84 11.82 16.26
CA LEU A 230 -5.44 11.77 17.66
C LEU A 230 -5.42 13.20 18.23
N HIS A 231 -6.21 13.46 19.26
CA HIS A 231 -6.28 14.77 19.91
C HIS A 231 -5.36 14.81 21.13
N SER A 232 -4.33 15.66 21.04
CA SER A 232 -3.37 16.06 22.07
C SER A 232 -3.35 15.18 23.33
N PRO A 233 -2.74 13.97 23.26
CA PRO A 233 -2.64 13.08 24.40
C PRO A 233 -1.97 13.78 25.59
N ARG A 234 -2.53 13.60 26.78
CA ARG A 234 -1.97 14.11 28.02
C ARG A 234 -1.60 12.93 28.90
N ARG A 235 -0.49 13.05 29.62
CA ARG A 235 -0.16 12.13 30.69
C ARG A 235 -0.12 12.88 32.00
N GLU A 236 -0.61 12.26 33.05
CA GLU A 236 -0.58 12.80 34.40
C GLU A 236 -0.22 11.71 35.40
N ARG A 237 0.44 12.12 36.48
CA ARG A 237 0.73 11.22 37.58
C ARG A 237 -0.52 11.11 38.46
N SER A 238 -0.95 9.89 38.75
CA SER A 238 -2.11 9.57 39.58
C SER A 238 -1.65 8.65 40.71
N GLY A 239 -1.20 9.26 41.82
CA GLY A 239 -0.57 8.54 42.93
C GLY A 239 0.76 7.90 42.52
N SER A 240 0.85 6.58 42.65
CA SER A 240 2.01 5.77 42.18
C SER A 240 1.92 5.37 40.71
N SER A 241 0.77 5.54 40.06
CA SER A 241 0.54 5.17 38.67
C SER A 241 0.53 6.41 37.76
N TRP A 242 0.49 6.16 36.46
CA TRP A 242 0.34 7.16 35.42
C TRP A 242 -0.98 6.95 34.68
N GLN A 243 -1.62 8.06 34.31
CA GLN A 243 -2.77 8.04 33.41
C GLN A 243 -2.41 8.71 32.08
N VAL A 244 -2.81 8.10 30.98
CA VAL A 244 -2.85 8.72 29.65
C VAL A 244 -4.31 9.02 29.32
N ILE A 245 -4.61 10.29 29.12
CA ILE A 245 -5.88 10.75 28.61
C ILE A 245 -5.69 11.10 27.15
N LEU A 246 -6.42 10.43 26.29
CA LEU A 246 -6.42 10.68 24.85
C LEU A 246 -7.83 10.68 24.31
N GLU A 247 -7.97 11.18 23.09
CA GLU A 247 -9.22 11.11 22.38
C GLU A 247 -8.95 10.86 20.90
N ILE A 248 -9.75 9.96 20.33
CA ILE A 248 -9.66 9.55 18.93
C ILE A 248 -10.96 9.93 18.23
N GLU A 249 -10.84 10.58 17.08
CA GLU A 249 -11.94 11.02 16.24
C GLU A 249 -11.88 10.35 14.86
N GLN A 250 -13.04 9.95 14.35
CA GLN A 250 -13.25 9.50 12.98
C GLN A 250 -13.76 10.67 12.12
N THR A 251 -13.05 10.96 11.04
CA THR A 251 -13.35 12.04 10.09
C THR A 251 -13.50 11.50 8.67
N GLU A 252 -13.94 12.34 7.72
CA GLU A 252 -14.17 11.99 6.30
C GLU A 252 -15.28 10.94 6.06
N ILE A 253 -16.16 10.74 7.04
CA ILE A 253 -17.24 9.76 7.02
C ILE A 253 -18.52 10.38 7.57
N ALA A 254 -19.68 9.93 7.07
CA ALA A 254 -20.98 10.38 7.54
C ALA A 254 -21.46 9.60 8.78
N THR A 255 -21.09 8.33 8.88
CA THR A 255 -21.48 7.44 9.99
C THR A 255 -20.24 6.75 10.52
N ALA A 256 -20.01 6.86 11.83
CA ALA A 256 -18.89 6.22 12.53
C ALA A 256 -18.85 4.72 12.21
N TYR A 257 -17.64 4.21 12.00
CA TYR A 257 -17.37 2.78 11.97
C TYR A 257 -17.18 2.29 13.41
N SER A 258 -17.52 1.03 13.66
CA SER A 258 -17.07 0.34 14.87
C SER A 258 -15.68 -0.25 14.61
N LEU A 259 -14.66 0.32 15.22
CA LEU A 259 -13.25 0.00 14.99
C LEU A 259 -12.61 -0.58 16.26
N ASP A 260 -11.80 -1.62 16.06
CA ASP A 260 -10.85 -2.11 17.04
C ASP A 260 -9.51 -1.43 16.76
N VAL A 261 -9.18 -0.41 17.55
CA VAL A 261 -8.03 0.46 17.31
C VAL A 261 -6.81 -0.04 18.10
N PRO A 262 -5.79 -0.63 17.46
CA PRO A 262 -4.58 -1.02 18.17
C PRO A 262 -3.81 0.22 18.60
N ILE A 263 -3.29 0.22 19.82
CA ILE A 263 -2.42 1.26 20.35
C ILE A 263 -1.18 0.61 20.97
N ALA A 264 -0.06 1.32 20.88
CA ALA A 264 1.19 0.93 21.50
C ALA A 264 1.70 2.08 22.37
N VAL A 265 1.98 1.79 23.65
CA VAL A 265 2.48 2.76 24.62
C VAL A 265 3.83 2.29 25.12
N ARG A 266 4.87 3.08 24.87
CA ARG A 266 6.20 2.82 25.41
C ARG A 266 6.28 3.37 26.83
N LEU A 267 6.77 2.57 27.77
CA LEU A 267 6.91 2.96 29.18
C LEU A 267 8.38 3.20 29.57
N SER A 268 8.62 4.04 30.56
CA SER A 268 9.94 4.33 31.10
C SER A 268 10.58 3.09 31.74
N SER A 269 11.82 2.77 31.33
CA SER A 269 12.75 1.78 31.90
C SER A 269 12.21 0.36 32.18
N GLY A 270 12.62 -0.62 31.38
CA GLY A 270 12.45 -2.06 31.69
C GLY A 270 11.12 -2.72 31.27
N HIS A 271 10.10 -1.93 30.90
CA HIS A 271 8.74 -2.44 30.66
C HIS A 271 8.29 -2.50 29.19
N GLY A 272 9.21 -2.35 28.23
CA GLY A 272 8.91 -2.57 26.80
C GLY A 272 7.78 -1.70 26.26
N TRP A 273 7.01 -2.26 25.32
CA TRP A 273 5.80 -1.67 24.76
C TRP A 273 4.57 -2.35 25.37
N ASP A 274 3.63 -1.56 25.88
CA ASP A 274 2.29 -2.01 26.26
C ASP A 274 1.38 -1.88 25.03
N LEU A 275 0.88 -3.02 24.53
CA LEU A 275 0.00 -3.10 23.37
C LEU A 275 -1.45 -3.31 23.82
N ARG A 276 -2.37 -2.44 23.42
CA ARG A 276 -3.80 -2.56 23.71
C ARG A 276 -4.64 -2.37 22.47
N THR A 277 -5.90 -2.78 22.54
CA THR A 277 -6.90 -2.48 21.52
C THR A 277 -8.03 -1.68 22.16
N LEU A 278 -8.37 -0.54 21.57
CA LEU A 278 -9.47 0.33 22.01
C LEU A 278 -10.66 0.17 21.07
N THR A 279 -11.85 -0.03 21.63
CA THR A 279 -13.08 0.01 20.83
C THR A 279 -13.47 1.47 20.59
N LEU A 280 -13.57 1.87 19.32
CA LEU A 280 -14.02 3.17 18.86
C LEU A 280 -15.27 2.99 18.00
N ASP A 281 -16.44 3.24 18.57
CA ASP A 281 -17.75 3.08 17.91
C ASP A 281 -18.56 4.39 17.82
N ALA A 282 -18.03 5.46 18.41
CA ALA A 282 -18.53 6.82 18.25
C ALA A 282 -17.70 7.65 17.26
N PRO A 283 -18.24 8.75 16.71
CA PRO A 283 -17.47 9.69 15.89
C PRO A 283 -16.23 10.24 16.61
N ARG A 284 -16.30 10.40 17.93
CA ARG A 284 -15.22 10.91 18.78
C ARG A 284 -15.37 10.28 20.16
N GLN A 285 -14.28 9.73 20.69
CA GLN A 285 -14.31 9.02 21.98
C GLN A 285 -13.07 9.29 22.80
N ARG A 286 -13.28 9.57 24.09
CA ARG A 286 -12.23 9.80 25.08
C ARG A 286 -11.87 8.50 25.79
N TYR A 287 -10.57 8.28 25.99
CA TYR A 287 -10.03 7.15 26.74
C TYR A 287 -9.15 7.65 27.88
N VAL A 288 -9.18 6.91 28.99
CA VAL A 288 -8.29 7.10 30.14
C VAL A 288 -7.62 5.75 30.40
N LEU A 289 -6.30 5.70 30.22
CA LEU A 289 -5.51 4.48 30.29
C LEU A 289 -4.54 4.57 31.46
N SER A 290 -4.50 3.53 32.30
CA SER A 290 -3.60 3.47 33.45
C SER A 290 -2.37 2.60 33.15
N PHE A 291 -1.21 3.07 33.64
CA PHE A 291 0.09 2.41 33.52
C PHE A 291 0.88 2.52 34.83
N ASP A 292 1.71 1.53 35.11
CA ASP A 292 2.54 1.48 36.33
C ASP A 292 3.88 2.22 36.19
N ALA A 293 4.20 2.67 34.97
CA ALA A 293 5.41 3.40 34.64
C ALA A 293 5.07 4.59 33.72
N GLU A 294 6.02 5.53 33.59
CA GLU A 294 5.79 6.77 32.86
C GLU A 294 5.65 6.51 31.35
N PRO A 295 4.54 6.91 30.70
CA PRO A 295 4.35 6.77 29.27
C PRO A 295 5.28 7.72 28.50
N GLN A 296 6.18 7.20 27.66
CA GLN A 296 7.18 7.98 26.90
C GLN A 296 6.80 8.24 25.44
N GLN A 297 6.01 7.34 24.84
CA GLN A 297 5.55 7.44 23.47
C GLN A 297 4.22 6.68 23.33
N LEU A 298 3.27 7.23 22.57
CA LEU A 298 2.00 6.61 22.20
C LEU A 298 1.92 6.55 20.68
N VAL A 299 1.56 5.40 20.13
CA VAL A 299 1.34 5.20 18.70
C VAL A 299 -0.02 4.55 18.51
N VAL A 300 -0.87 5.16 17.69
CA VAL A 300 -2.18 4.62 17.30
C VAL A 300 -2.04 3.94 15.94
N ASP A 301 -2.59 2.73 15.84
CA ASP A 301 -2.54 1.87 14.67
C ASP A 301 -1.12 1.67 14.11
N PRO A 302 -0.15 1.23 14.94
CA PRO A 302 1.28 1.22 14.59
C PRO A 302 1.61 0.33 13.39
N ASP A 303 0.80 -0.70 13.18
CA ASP A 303 1.00 -1.76 12.21
C ASP A 303 0.05 -1.66 10.99
N PHE A 304 -0.70 -0.55 10.88
CA PHE A 304 -1.68 -0.28 9.81
C PHE A 304 -2.74 -1.37 9.68
N ASP A 305 -3.31 -1.81 10.79
CA ASP A 305 -4.30 -2.89 10.83
C ASP A 305 -5.69 -2.44 10.38
N ILE A 306 -5.98 -1.15 10.50
CA ILE A 306 -7.31 -0.61 10.22
C ILE A 306 -7.42 -0.16 8.77
N MET A 307 -8.52 -0.53 8.11
CA MET A 307 -8.91 0.10 6.84
C MET A 307 -9.30 1.57 7.08
N ARG A 308 -8.36 2.49 6.86
CA ARG A 308 -8.54 3.93 7.09
C ARG A 308 -7.80 4.78 6.05
N ASN A 309 -8.21 6.02 5.87
CA ASN A 309 -7.40 6.95 5.08
C ASN A 309 -6.13 7.32 5.86
N PRO A 310 -4.91 7.03 5.35
CA PRO A 310 -3.67 7.33 6.06
C PRO A 310 -3.47 8.83 6.18
N MET A 311 -2.81 9.35 7.21
CA MET A 311 -2.49 10.78 7.30
C MET A 311 -1.37 11.16 6.32
N PRO A 312 -1.21 12.43 5.92
CA PRO A 312 -0.11 12.84 5.04
C PRO A 312 1.28 12.38 5.50
N GLY A 313 1.53 12.34 6.81
CA GLY A 313 2.81 11.86 7.37
C GLY A 313 3.00 10.33 7.35
N GLU A 314 1.94 9.58 7.13
CA GLU A 314 1.95 8.11 7.01
C GLU A 314 1.94 7.64 5.55
N ALA A 315 1.79 8.59 4.61
CA ALA A 315 1.66 8.35 3.19
C ALA A 315 2.70 9.20 2.44
N PRO A 316 3.98 8.78 2.43
CA PRO A 316 5.00 9.45 1.63
C PRO A 316 4.52 9.56 0.18
N ALA A 317 4.80 10.69 -0.47
CA ALA A 317 4.38 10.90 -1.84
C ALA A 317 5.05 9.88 -2.76
N VAL A 318 4.29 9.35 -3.72
CA VAL A 318 4.78 8.42 -4.73
C VAL A 318 4.49 8.93 -6.13
N ILE A 319 5.30 8.52 -7.09
CA ILE A 319 5.20 8.93 -8.50
C ILE A 319 3.80 8.63 -9.06
N GLY A 320 3.17 7.53 -8.66
CA GLY A 320 1.83 7.16 -9.12
C GLY A 320 0.76 8.15 -8.69
N GLU A 321 0.89 8.72 -7.48
CA GLU A 321 -0.01 9.77 -6.99
C GLU A 321 0.21 11.07 -7.75
N LEU A 322 1.47 11.46 -7.95
CA LEU A 322 1.83 12.63 -8.76
C LEU A 322 1.22 12.52 -10.16
N LEU A 323 1.39 11.37 -10.83
CA LEU A 323 0.83 11.13 -12.15
C LEU A 323 -0.71 11.18 -12.16
N ALA A 324 -1.37 10.65 -11.11
CA ALA A 324 -2.82 10.72 -10.98
C ALA A 324 -3.30 12.18 -10.86
N ARG A 325 -2.61 13.01 -10.06
CA ARG A 325 -2.90 14.44 -9.91
C ARG A 325 -2.63 15.23 -11.20
N LEU A 326 -1.57 14.87 -11.94
CA LEU A 326 -1.27 15.47 -13.24
C LEU A 326 -2.30 15.13 -14.33
N GLY A 327 -2.97 13.99 -14.21
CA GLY A 327 -4.09 13.62 -15.08
C GLY A 327 -5.41 14.30 -14.74
N ALA A 328 -5.51 14.99 -13.59
CA ALA A 328 -6.73 15.68 -13.18
C ALA A 328 -6.88 17.02 -13.92
N ALA A 329 -8.05 17.23 -14.53
CA ALA A 329 -8.33 18.41 -15.34
C ALA A 329 -8.18 19.72 -14.54
N GLY A 330 -7.49 20.71 -15.12
CA GLY A 330 -7.46 22.10 -14.62
C GLY A 330 -6.45 22.42 -13.51
N LYS A 331 -5.68 21.46 -13.01
CA LYS A 331 -4.67 21.70 -11.94
C LYS A 331 -3.22 21.38 -12.35
N ALA A 332 -3.03 20.52 -13.34
CA ALA A 332 -1.71 20.05 -13.75
C ALA A 332 -0.93 21.09 -14.54
N ARG A 333 0.33 21.31 -14.17
CA ARG A 333 1.26 22.20 -14.89
C ARG A 333 2.71 21.84 -14.62
N ALA A 334 3.55 22.10 -15.61
CA ALA A 334 4.99 21.95 -15.50
C ALA A 334 5.64 23.33 -15.57
N VAL A 335 6.54 23.63 -14.63
CA VAL A 335 7.10 24.98 -14.45
C VAL A 335 8.59 24.94 -14.72
N LEU A 336 9.04 25.79 -15.62
CA LEU A 336 10.45 25.92 -15.99
C LEU A 336 11.22 26.81 -15.00
N PRO A 337 12.56 26.68 -14.92
CA PRO A 337 13.40 27.68 -14.30
C PRO A 337 13.30 29.03 -15.04
N GLU A 338 13.51 30.14 -14.32
CA GLU A 338 13.63 31.46 -14.93
C GLU A 338 14.86 31.52 -15.85
N ALA A 339 14.73 32.21 -16.99
CA ALA A 339 15.81 32.46 -17.95
C ALA A 339 16.60 31.20 -18.41
N VAL A 340 15.89 30.21 -18.96
CA VAL A 340 16.52 29.00 -19.53
C VAL A 340 16.98 29.16 -20.98
N GLU A 341 18.16 28.61 -21.29
CA GLU A 341 18.63 28.44 -22.67
C GLU A 341 17.62 27.65 -23.52
N ALA A 342 17.58 27.92 -24.83
CA ALA A 342 16.65 27.27 -25.75
C ALA A 342 16.77 25.73 -25.74
N SER A 343 17.99 25.20 -25.59
CA SER A 343 18.27 23.76 -25.48
C SER A 343 17.66 23.14 -24.22
N VAL A 344 17.76 23.84 -23.09
CA VAL A 344 17.18 23.46 -21.78
C VAL A 344 15.65 23.54 -21.82
N ARG A 345 15.11 24.59 -22.45
CA ARG A 345 13.65 24.72 -22.65
C ARG A 345 13.11 23.56 -23.51
N ALA A 346 13.77 23.25 -24.62
CA ALA A 346 13.35 22.20 -25.54
C ALA A 346 13.28 20.81 -24.88
N ARG A 347 14.26 20.45 -24.04
CA ARG A 347 14.24 19.13 -23.33
C ARG A 347 13.05 18.99 -22.38
N TYR A 348 12.70 20.04 -21.64
CA TYR A 348 11.60 20.00 -20.70
C TYR A 348 10.24 20.14 -21.39
N GLN A 349 10.17 20.87 -22.51
CA GLN A 349 9.02 20.86 -23.42
C GLN A 349 8.71 19.45 -23.93
N ALA A 350 9.72 18.73 -24.42
CA ALA A 350 9.53 17.35 -24.87
C ALA A 350 9.04 16.43 -23.74
N PHE A 351 9.56 16.62 -22.52
CA PHE A 351 9.13 15.84 -21.35
C PHE A 351 7.67 16.13 -20.95
N ALA A 352 7.31 17.41 -20.81
CA ALA A 352 5.96 17.83 -20.44
C ALA A 352 4.93 17.39 -21.49
N ALA A 353 5.26 17.52 -22.79
CA ALA A 353 4.43 17.05 -23.89
C ALA A 353 4.22 15.53 -23.86
N ALA A 354 5.27 14.75 -23.53
CA ALA A 354 5.15 13.29 -23.40
C ALA A 354 4.22 12.85 -22.25
N LEU A 355 4.01 13.71 -21.25
CA LEU A 355 3.06 13.48 -20.15
C LEU A 355 1.69 14.14 -20.39
N GLY A 356 1.52 14.90 -21.46
CA GLY A 356 0.30 15.68 -21.72
C GLY A 356 0.08 16.82 -20.70
N VAL A 357 1.14 17.32 -20.07
CA VAL A 357 1.06 18.37 -19.04
C VAL A 357 1.42 19.73 -19.68
N PRO A 358 0.58 20.77 -19.50
CA PRO A 358 0.89 22.09 -20.05
C PRO A 358 2.07 22.73 -19.34
N LEU A 359 2.92 23.43 -20.10
CA LEU A 359 4.00 24.24 -19.56
C LEU A 359 3.49 25.61 -19.12
N ALA A 360 4.01 26.08 -17.99
CA ALA A 360 3.80 27.42 -17.48
C ALA A 360 5.16 28.08 -17.20
N ASP A 361 5.26 29.38 -17.45
CA ASP A 361 6.45 30.18 -17.12
C ASP A 361 6.49 30.57 -15.62
N GLY A 362 5.51 30.14 -14.81
CA GLY A 362 5.46 30.36 -13.36
C GLY A 362 4.26 29.65 -12.69
N VAL A 363 4.15 29.76 -11.37
CA VAL A 363 3.00 29.24 -10.58
C VAL A 363 2.11 30.41 -10.14
N PRO A 364 0.83 30.44 -10.54
CA PRO A 364 -0.14 31.35 -9.93
C PRO A 364 -0.27 31.08 -8.43
N ARG A 365 -0.04 32.10 -7.59
CA ARG A 365 -0.07 32.00 -6.11
C ARG A 365 -1.37 31.37 -5.58
N GLU A 366 -2.48 31.56 -6.28
CA GLU A 366 -3.83 31.12 -5.89
C GLU A 366 -4.03 29.59 -5.92
N VAL A 367 -3.23 28.87 -6.72
CA VAL A 367 -3.46 27.44 -6.99
C VAL A 367 -2.46 26.54 -6.23
N GLY A 368 -1.41 27.11 -5.64
CA GLY A 368 -0.41 26.37 -4.86
C GLY A 368 0.44 25.38 -5.66
N LEU A 369 1.25 24.56 -4.97
CA LEU A 369 2.20 23.62 -5.58
C LEU A 369 1.63 22.19 -5.76
N ASP A 370 0.37 21.97 -5.40
CA ASP A 370 -0.26 20.67 -5.56
C ASP A 370 -0.50 20.32 -7.05
N GLY A 371 0.00 19.17 -7.49
CA GLY A 371 -0.07 18.74 -8.90
C GLY A 371 0.86 19.51 -9.83
N VAL A 372 1.91 20.16 -9.31
CA VAL A 372 2.91 20.90 -10.09
C VAL A 372 4.15 20.04 -10.34
N LEU A 373 4.68 20.08 -11.58
CA LEU A 373 6.01 19.57 -11.93
C LEU A 373 7.02 20.72 -11.95
N ILE A 374 7.91 20.77 -10.97
CA ILE A 374 9.09 21.63 -10.95
C ILE A 374 10.13 21.03 -11.88
N LEU A 375 10.43 21.72 -12.98
CA LEU A 375 11.40 21.26 -13.97
C LEU A 375 12.75 21.94 -13.72
N GLY A 376 13.79 21.13 -13.65
CA GLY A 376 15.18 21.57 -13.52
C GLY A 376 15.63 21.81 -12.09
N ARG A 377 16.87 21.36 -11.82
CA ARG A 377 17.54 21.64 -10.55
C ARG A 377 17.71 23.13 -10.26
N ASP A 378 17.77 24.00 -11.27
CA ASP A 378 17.96 25.45 -11.07
C ASP A 378 16.65 26.24 -10.89
N ASN A 379 15.52 25.56 -10.73
CA ASN A 379 14.21 26.21 -10.55
C ASN A 379 14.09 26.88 -9.17
N ALA A 380 13.66 28.14 -9.12
CA ALA A 380 13.50 28.90 -7.87
C ALA A 380 12.45 28.28 -6.93
N LEU A 381 11.44 27.56 -7.45
CA LEU A 381 10.44 26.87 -6.63
C LEU A 381 11.05 25.79 -5.73
N LEU A 382 12.26 25.31 -6.02
CA LEU A 382 12.95 24.38 -5.14
C LEU A 382 13.35 25.00 -3.80
N ASP A 383 13.54 26.32 -3.75
CA ASP A 383 13.83 27.02 -2.49
C ASP A 383 12.60 27.06 -1.59
N GLU A 384 11.40 27.20 -2.17
CA GLU A 384 10.12 27.17 -1.44
C GLU A 384 9.86 25.81 -0.78
N ILE A 385 10.31 24.72 -1.41
CA ILE A 385 10.10 23.36 -0.90
C ILE A 385 11.34 22.76 -0.23
N ALA A 386 12.45 23.48 -0.11
CA ALA A 386 13.74 22.92 0.31
C ALA A 386 13.68 22.23 1.69
N ALA A 387 13.01 22.85 2.66
CA ALA A 387 12.86 22.30 4.01
C ALA A 387 12.02 21.00 3.99
N VAL A 388 10.91 21.01 3.25
CA VAL A 388 10.00 19.87 3.10
C VAL A 388 10.65 18.71 2.33
N ALA A 389 11.42 19.04 1.29
CA ALA A 389 12.21 18.08 0.53
C ALA A 389 13.28 17.44 1.42
N ALA A 390 14.00 18.25 2.21
CA ALA A 390 15.05 17.77 3.10
C ALA A 390 14.51 16.82 4.18
N ALA A 391 13.33 17.11 4.74
CA ALA A 391 12.65 16.24 5.69
C ALA A 391 12.26 14.87 5.11
N GLN A 392 12.07 14.78 3.79
CA GLN A 392 11.79 13.53 3.08
C GLN A 392 13.06 12.84 2.57
N GLY A 393 14.22 13.49 2.65
CA GLY A 393 15.51 12.93 2.24
C GLY A 393 16.08 13.51 0.93
N LEU A 394 15.45 14.52 0.34
CA LEU A 394 16.01 15.26 -0.81
C LEU A 394 16.55 16.62 -0.36
N ARG A 395 17.87 16.76 -0.28
CA ARG A 395 18.51 18.04 0.04
C ARG A 395 18.77 18.84 -1.24
N VAL A 396 18.21 20.04 -1.28
CA VAL A 396 18.45 21.03 -2.34
C VAL A 396 19.59 21.94 -1.90
N GLY A 397 20.64 22.05 -2.73
CA GLY A 397 21.77 22.96 -2.50
C GLY A 397 21.42 24.41 -2.82
N ALA A 398 22.33 25.33 -2.50
CA ALA A 398 22.15 26.76 -2.72
C ALA A 398 21.81 27.11 -4.19
N PRO A 399 21.03 28.19 -4.44
CA PRO A 399 20.70 28.66 -5.78
C PRO A 399 21.92 28.96 -6.67
N GLY A 400 21.74 28.84 -7.99
CA GLY A 400 22.74 29.18 -9.02
C GLY A 400 23.11 28.00 -9.93
N SER A 401 23.85 28.27 -11.02
CA SER A 401 24.21 27.28 -12.09
C SER A 401 24.96 26.03 -11.59
N ALA A 402 25.49 26.09 -10.37
CA ALA A 402 26.19 25.00 -9.70
C ALA A 402 25.31 24.16 -8.74
N ARG A 403 23.98 24.39 -8.67
CA ARG A 403 23.10 23.76 -7.66
C ARG A 403 23.22 22.24 -7.65
N ARG A 404 23.42 21.70 -6.44
CA ARG A 404 23.56 20.26 -6.19
C ARG A 404 22.27 19.73 -5.60
N LEU A 405 21.82 18.57 -6.09
CA LEU A 405 20.77 17.78 -5.45
C LEU A 405 21.44 16.60 -4.75
N ARG A 406 21.06 16.34 -3.49
CA ARG A 406 21.46 15.14 -2.77
C ARG A 406 20.23 14.34 -2.39
N LEU A 407 20.22 13.09 -2.82
CA LEU A 407 19.22 12.10 -2.46
C LEU A 407 19.80 11.26 -1.34
N HIS A 408 19.23 11.39 -0.14
CA HIS A 408 19.80 10.88 1.11
C HIS A 408 21.26 11.34 1.26
N ASP A 409 22.21 10.40 1.18
CA ASP A 409 23.64 10.68 1.27
C ASP A 409 24.33 10.78 -0.09
N ARG A 410 23.65 10.38 -1.18
CA ARG A 410 24.18 10.38 -2.55
C ARG A 410 23.98 11.73 -3.24
N THR A 411 25.04 12.23 -3.88
CA THR A 411 24.91 13.37 -4.79
C THR A 411 24.37 12.91 -6.13
N VAL A 412 23.31 13.56 -6.62
CA VAL A 412 22.69 13.26 -7.91
C VAL A 412 23.63 13.76 -9.03
N PRO A 413 24.15 12.87 -9.90
CA PRO A 413 25.04 13.27 -10.98
C PRO A 413 24.34 14.24 -11.96
N ARG A 414 25.12 15.05 -12.69
CA ARG A 414 24.58 16.07 -13.62
C ARG A 414 24.11 15.50 -14.95
N ASP A 415 24.63 14.35 -15.32
CA ASP A 415 24.32 13.58 -16.52
C ASP A 415 23.21 12.55 -16.29
N SER A 416 22.67 12.48 -15.06
CA SER A 416 21.56 11.61 -14.69
C SER A 416 20.21 12.32 -14.78
N ALA A 417 19.13 11.54 -14.94
CA ALA A 417 17.76 12.02 -14.85
C ALA A 417 17.14 11.62 -13.51
N LEU A 418 16.62 12.59 -12.76
CA LEU A 418 15.92 12.39 -11.49
C LEU A 418 14.44 12.72 -11.66
N LEU A 419 13.59 11.85 -11.16
CA LEU A 419 12.20 12.19 -10.80
C LEU A 419 11.99 11.95 -9.31
N ALA A 420 11.40 12.91 -8.63
CA ALA A 420 10.99 12.82 -7.23
C ALA A 420 9.56 13.36 -7.07
N ALA A 421 8.70 12.66 -6.33
CA ALA A 421 7.39 13.12 -5.92
C ALA A 421 7.43 13.45 -4.43
N LEU A 422 7.17 14.69 -4.02
CA LEU A 422 7.32 15.15 -2.64
C LEU A 422 5.96 15.56 -2.09
N ARG A 423 5.68 15.19 -0.85
CA ARG A 423 4.50 15.64 -0.12
C ARG A 423 4.76 17.06 0.40
N ILE A 424 3.86 18.00 0.12
CA ILE A 424 3.91 19.37 0.64
C ILE A 424 2.88 19.55 1.77
N GLU A 425 2.98 20.68 2.49
CA GLU A 425 2.01 21.05 3.52
C GLU A 425 0.58 21.06 2.96
N GLY A 426 -0.39 20.72 3.81
CA GLY A 426 -1.80 20.54 3.39
C GLY A 426 -2.08 19.23 2.64
N GLY A 427 -1.07 18.38 2.43
CA GLY A 427 -1.25 17.04 1.85
C GLY A 427 -1.13 16.98 0.32
N GLY A 428 -0.82 18.10 -0.34
CA GLY A 428 -0.56 18.16 -1.78
C GLY A 428 0.69 17.38 -2.19
N VAL A 429 0.85 17.13 -3.49
CA VAL A 429 2.05 16.49 -4.04
C VAL A 429 2.65 17.33 -5.15
N VAL A 430 3.94 17.59 -5.04
CA VAL A 430 4.75 18.29 -6.06
C VAL A 430 5.75 17.31 -6.66
N GLY A 431 6.02 17.42 -7.95
CA GLY A 431 7.07 16.65 -8.62
C GLY A 431 8.30 17.50 -8.88
N LEU A 432 9.49 16.92 -8.72
CA LEU A 432 10.74 17.46 -9.25
C LEU A 432 11.21 16.57 -10.40
N VAL A 433 11.49 17.19 -11.54
CA VAL A 433 12.07 16.54 -12.71
C VAL A 433 13.38 17.24 -13.06
N ASP A 434 14.49 16.54 -12.96
CA ASP A 434 15.78 17.03 -13.43
C ASP A 434 16.29 16.15 -14.58
N LEU A 435 16.61 16.77 -15.73
CA LEU A 435 16.96 16.07 -16.96
C LEU A 435 18.28 16.62 -17.51
N PRO A 436 19.21 15.75 -17.91
CA PRO A 436 20.54 16.15 -18.35
C PRO A 436 20.56 16.58 -19.82
N ALA A 437 19.76 15.93 -20.67
CA ALA A 437 19.73 16.14 -22.12
C ALA A 437 18.36 15.83 -22.74
N ALA A 438 18.10 16.33 -23.95
CA ALA A 438 16.83 16.14 -24.66
C ALA A 438 16.50 14.66 -24.94
N GLY A 439 17.51 13.83 -25.22
CA GLY A 439 17.32 12.38 -25.46
C GLY A 439 16.77 11.60 -24.26
N ALA A 440 16.92 12.13 -23.04
CA ALA A 440 16.38 11.51 -21.82
C ALA A 440 14.85 11.67 -21.72
N ALA A 441 14.30 12.80 -22.17
CA ALA A 441 12.94 13.23 -21.87
C ALA A 441 11.87 12.19 -22.26
N ALA A 442 11.80 11.82 -23.54
CA ALA A 442 10.77 10.89 -24.04
C ALA A 442 10.96 9.46 -23.52
N ARG A 443 12.20 9.06 -23.20
CA ARG A 443 12.49 7.73 -22.63
C ARG A 443 12.05 7.69 -21.16
N VAL A 444 12.48 8.65 -20.35
CA VAL A 444 12.16 8.73 -18.92
C VAL A 444 10.65 8.88 -18.71
N ALA A 445 9.97 9.75 -19.47
CA ALA A 445 8.51 9.93 -19.38
C ALA A 445 7.75 8.60 -19.59
N ARG A 446 8.18 7.78 -20.57
CA ARG A 446 7.58 6.45 -20.83
C ARG A 446 7.85 5.44 -19.71
N LEU A 447 8.93 5.60 -18.94
CA LEU A 447 9.27 4.70 -17.85
C LEU A 447 8.51 5.03 -16.55
N LEU A 448 8.05 6.27 -16.36
CA LEU A 448 7.43 6.71 -15.10
C LEU A 448 6.25 5.85 -14.62
N PRO A 449 5.32 5.39 -15.49
CA PRO A 449 4.23 4.53 -15.06
C PRO A 449 4.69 3.24 -14.36
N HIS A 450 5.89 2.73 -14.67
CA HIS A 450 6.46 1.54 -14.03
C HIS A 450 7.03 1.82 -12.63
N HIS A 451 7.18 3.09 -12.25
CA HIS A 451 7.73 3.50 -10.97
C HIS A 451 6.68 4.05 -10.00
N GLY A 452 5.39 3.82 -10.26
CA GLY A 452 4.29 4.44 -9.51
C GLY A 452 4.31 4.26 -7.98
N ARG A 453 4.94 3.21 -7.47
CA ARG A 453 5.08 2.95 -6.01
C ARG A 453 6.27 3.63 -5.34
N HIS A 454 7.17 4.24 -6.10
CA HIS A 454 8.40 4.84 -5.58
C HIS A 454 8.19 6.35 -5.37
N GLY A 455 8.81 6.90 -4.33
CA GLY A 455 8.88 8.34 -4.09
C GLY A 455 9.86 9.04 -5.02
N PHE A 456 10.91 8.34 -5.44
CA PHE A 456 11.86 8.85 -6.43
C PHE A 456 12.42 7.73 -7.32
N VAL A 457 13.00 8.13 -8.44
CA VAL A 457 13.76 7.27 -9.34
C VAL A 457 14.90 8.06 -10.00
N LEU A 458 16.07 7.45 -10.07
CA LEU A 458 17.27 7.96 -10.74
C LEU A 458 17.61 7.07 -11.93
N PHE A 459 17.83 7.69 -13.08
CA PHE A 459 18.25 7.05 -14.32
C PHE A 459 19.60 7.57 -14.78
N GLU A 460 20.45 6.68 -15.29
CA GLU A 460 21.77 7.02 -15.83
C GLU A 460 21.90 6.65 -17.33
N PRO A 461 22.66 7.44 -18.11
CA PRO A 461 22.94 7.16 -19.52
C PRO A 461 23.79 5.89 -19.71
N PRO A 462 23.94 5.38 -20.95
CA PRO A 462 23.33 5.86 -22.20
C PRO A 462 21.89 5.37 -22.39
N ASP A 463 21.50 4.28 -21.72
CA ASP A 463 20.22 3.58 -21.93
C ASP A 463 19.07 4.10 -21.04
N TRP A 464 19.37 5.03 -20.12
CA TRP A 464 18.46 5.51 -19.08
C TRP A 464 17.92 4.36 -18.22
N ARG A 465 18.83 3.49 -17.76
CA ARG A 465 18.49 2.40 -16.84
C ARG A 465 18.27 2.95 -15.44
N THR A 466 17.33 2.36 -14.71
CA THR A 466 17.14 2.70 -13.30
C THR A 466 18.35 2.23 -12.50
N VAL A 467 19.06 3.17 -11.89
CA VAL A 467 20.20 2.89 -11.00
C VAL A 467 19.81 3.01 -9.54
N GLU A 468 18.77 3.78 -9.24
CA GLU A 468 18.26 3.94 -7.89
C GLU A 468 16.76 4.24 -7.93
N ARG A 469 16.03 3.73 -6.94
CA ARG A 469 14.62 4.03 -6.69
C ARG A 469 14.31 3.69 -5.25
N GLY A 470 13.42 4.44 -4.63
CA GLY A 470 13.08 4.23 -3.24
C GLY A 470 11.78 4.92 -2.86
N ALA A 471 11.28 4.57 -1.67
CA ALA A 471 10.26 5.34 -0.98
C ALA A 471 10.93 6.39 -0.11
N TRP A 472 10.22 7.48 0.19
CA TRP A 472 10.66 8.40 1.23
C TRP A 472 10.49 7.76 2.60
N ALA A 473 11.28 8.25 3.56
CA ALA A 473 11.08 7.87 4.95
C ALA A 473 9.68 8.33 5.42
N ASP A 474 9.05 7.53 6.27
CA ASP A 474 7.84 7.95 6.97
C ASP A 474 8.20 9.19 7.81
N THR A 475 7.50 10.31 7.58
CA THR A 475 7.59 11.44 8.50
C THR A 475 6.84 11.08 9.79
N ALA A 476 7.02 11.84 10.86
CA ALA A 476 6.35 11.54 12.13
C ALA A 476 4.82 11.43 11.89
N SER A 477 4.23 10.28 12.24
CA SER A 477 2.79 10.07 12.03
C SER A 477 2.00 11.02 12.94
N PRO A 478 0.95 11.70 12.45
CA PRO A 478 0.03 12.43 13.32
C PRO A 478 -0.76 11.55 14.30
N LEU A 479 -0.69 10.23 14.14
CA LEU A 479 -1.22 9.23 15.08
C LEU A 479 -0.17 8.77 16.10
N GLU A 480 0.98 9.43 16.14
CA GLU A 480 2.05 9.21 17.09
C GLU A 480 2.28 10.45 17.95
N HIS A 481 2.47 10.23 19.23
CA HIS A 481 2.78 11.26 20.21
C HIS A 481 4.01 10.85 21.02
N VAL A 482 5.09 11.60 20.88
CA VAL A 482 6.29 11.48 21.72
C VAL A 482 6.25 12.61 22.74
N TRP A 483 6.27 12.27 24.03
CA TRP A 483 6.23 13.30 25.08
C TRP A 483 7.56 14.08 25.14
N PRO A 484 7.55 15.35 25.61
CA PRO A 484 8.75 16.18 25.67
C PRO A 484 9.91 15.51 26.43
N GLY A 485 11.12 15.65 25.88
CA GLY A 485 12.34 15.06 26.46
C GLY A 485 12.52 13.56 26.19
N GLN A 486 11.61 12.92 25.45
CA GLN A 486 11.70 11.51 25.09
C GLN A 486 12.18 11.33 23.64
N LEU A 487 12.77 10.16 23.37
CA LEU A 487 13.18 9.77 22.03
C LEU A 487 12.12 8.88 21.38
N ARG A 488 11.83 9.15 20.11
CA ARG A 488 11.05 8.27 19.24
C ARG A 488 11.71 6.90 19.18
N SER A 489 10.92 5.84 19.27
CA SER A 489 11.38 4.47 19.07
C SER A 489 10.40 3.70 18.20
N GLU A 490 10.90 2.68 17.50
CA GLU A 490 10.06 1.83 16.66
C GLU A 490 9.23 0.89 17.54
N VAL A 491 7.98 0.72 17.13
CA VAL A 491 7.06 -0.25 17.73
C VAL A 491 7.44 -1.63 17.16
N PRO A 492 7.71 -2.65 18.01
CA PRO A 492 7.88 -4.01 17.53
C PRO A 492 6.57 -4.48 16.91
N SER A 493 6.63 -5.21 15.80
CA SER A 493 5.40 -5.74 15.22
C SER A 493 4.74 -6.72 16.18
N GLY A 494 3.45 -6.50 16.45
CA GLY A 494 2.68 -7.31 17.40
C GLY A 494 2.15 -8.61 16.79
N HIS A 495 2.28 -8.80 15.47
CA HIS A 495 1.64 -9.91 14.77
C HIS A 495 2.56 -11.10 14.59
N THR A 496 2.03 -12.29 14.88
CA THR A 496 2.63 -13.54 14.41
C THR A 496 2.26 -13.76 12.93
N PRO A 497 3.23 -13.95 12.02
CA PRO A 497 2.94 -14.19 10.61
C PRO A 497 2.02 -15.41 10.43
N MET A 498 0.97 -15.25 9.62
CA MET A 498 -0.03 -16.28 9.38
C MET A 498 0.59 -17.55 8.79
N LEU A 499 1.53 -17.39 7.85
CA LEU A 499 2.21 -18.49 7.16
C LEU A 499 3.41 -19.05 7.96
N ALA A 500 3.65 -18.60 9.19
CA ALA A 500 4.78 -19.11 9.99
C ALA A 500 4.60 -20.61 10.30
N PRO A 501 5.68 -21.42 10.34
CA PRO A 501 5.63 -22.88 10.54
C PRO A 501 4.94 -23.35 11.84
N GLY A 502 4.68 -22.45 12.80
CA GLY A 502 3.99 -22.74 14.06
C GLY A 502 2.48 -22.44 14.10
N GLY A 503 1.89 -21.93 13.01
CA GLY A 503 0.46 -21.56 12.93
C GLY A 503 -0.52 -22.74 12.93
N ARG A 504 0.00 -23.98 12.94
CA ARG A 504 -0.75 -25.21 13.19
C ARG A 504 -0.24 -25.81 14.50
N ARG A 505 -0.78 -25.40 15.63
CA ARG A 505 -0.75 -26.21 16.84
C ARG A 505 -2.17 -26.53 17.26
#